data_AF-A0A1A7KGV9-F1
#
_entry.id   AF-A0A1A7KGV9-F1
#
_cell.length_a   1.000
_cell.length_b   1.000
_cell.length_c   1.000
_cell.angle_alpha   90.00
_cell.angle_beta   90.00
_cell.angle_gamma   90.00
#
_symmetry.space_group_name_H-M   'P 1'
#
loop_
_entity.id
_entity.type
_entity.pdbx_description
1 polymer ?
#
loop_
_entity_poly.entity_id
_entity_poly.type
_entity_poly.pdbx_seq_one_letter_code
_entity_poly.pdbx_strand_id
1 'polypeptide(L)'
;MIQFSPLRTYLSAGHNNADPGAVANGYKEADITKIIRDSIVDQSDDKNIVLDKDWETNKQYQTRIKPASGSVVFDIHLNAAVSSTTRGVECYVNKKDFENKNSNSYKMANEVNEFLSQTLGIKNRGVKPENNSQHSRIGILNLGSGISVLVEVDFITGTGAVESILTNKDIIGNGLSKILKKFDDLV
;
A
#
# COMPACT_ATOMS: atom_id res chain seq x y z
N MET A 1 22.94 -23.35 2.55
CA MET A 1 21.67 -23.70 1.86
C MET A 1 20.94 -22.40 1.60
N ILE A 2 20.78 -22.02 0.33
CA ILE A 2 19.95 -20.86 -0.03
C ILE A 2 18.51 -21.35 0.15
N GLN A 3 17.90 -20.99 1.27
CA GLN A 3 16.48 -21.24 1.48
C GLN A 3 15.74 -20.28 0.56
N PHE A 4 15.21 -20.79 -0.55
CA PHE A 4 14.20 -20.07 -1.31
C PHE A 4 13.09 -19.71 -0.32
N SER A 5 12.94 -18.43 -0.02
CA SER A 5 11.77 -17.99 0.72
C SER A 5 10.58 -18.35 -0.17
N PRO A 6 9.56 -19.06 0.34
CA PRO A 6 8.33 -19.22 -0.42
C PRO A 6 7.80 -17.84 -0.80
N LEU A 7 7.05 -17.79 -1.90
CA LEU A 7 6.27 -16.61 -2.29
C LEU A 7 5.51 -16.10 -1.06
N ARG A 8 5.74 -14.84 -0.74
CA ARG A 8 5.19 -14.18 0.45
C ARG A 8 4.83 -12.77 0.08
N THR A 9 3.57 -12.45 0.30
CA THR A 9 3.09 -11.07 0.31
C THR A 9 3.32 -10.48 1.70
N TYR A 10 4.15 -9.45 1.78
CA TYR A 10 4.36 -8.62 2.96
C TYR A 10 3.42 -7.43 2.87
N LEU A 11 2.35 -7.48 3.65
CA LEU A 11 1.26 -6.51 3.60
C LEU A 11 1.28 -5.69 4.90
N SER A 12 1.43 -4.37 4.79
CA SER A 12 1.48 -3.49 5.96
C SER A 12 0.46 -2.36 5.91
N ALA A 13 -0.05 -2.04 7.09
CA ALA A 13 -0.74 -0.79 7.36
C ALA A 13 0.29 0.27 7.77
N GLY A 14 0.31 1.40 7.07
CA GLY A 14 1.13 2.56 7.41
C GLY A 14 0.82 3.05 8.81
N HIS A 15 1.84 3.61 9.47
CA HIS A 15 1.78 4.10 10.86
C HIS A 15 1.56 2.99 11.90
N ASN A 16 1.14 3.30 13.14
CA ASN A 16 0.96 2.32 14.22
C ASN A 16 0.08 2.87 15.37
N ASN A 17 -0.04 2.13 16.47
CA ASN A 17 -0.83 2.55 17.64
C ASN A 17 -0.27 3.78 18.37
N ALA A 18 1.03 4.06 18.28
CA ALA A 18 1.70 5.16 18.96
C ALA A 18 1.87 6.40 18.06
N ASP A 19 2.08 6.20 16.77
CA ASP A 19 2.11 7.25 15.74
C ASP A 19 0.90 7.06 14.82
N PRO A 20 -0.12 7.94 14.85
CA PRO A 20 -1.33 7.77 14.06
C PRO A 20 -1.18 8.20 12.60
N GLY A 21 -0.05 8.80 12.21
CA GLY A 21 0.09 9.47 10.93
C GLY A 21 -0.76 10.72 10.83
N ALA A 22 -1.29 10.99 9.64
CA ALA A 22 -2.19 12.12 9.45
C ALA A 22 -3.50 11.93 10.22
N VAL A 23 -4.01 13.00 10.82
CA VAL A 23 -5.28 13.02 11.56
C VAL A 23 -6.15 14.14 10.99
N ALA A 24 -7.32 13.78 10.45
CA ALA A 24 -8.24 14.73 9.84
C ALA A 24 -9.66 14.18 9.86
N ASN A 25 -10.65 15.08 9.83
CA ASN A 25 -12.07 14.73 9.73
C ASN A 25 -12.57 13.74 10.81
N GLY A 26 -11.90 13.69 11.97
CA GLY A 26 -12.21 12.76 13.06
C GLY A 26 -11.56 11.37 12.93
N TYR A 27 -10.76 11.12 11.90
CA TYR A 27 -10.08 9.86 11.65
C TYR A 27 -8.56 9.97 11.78
N LYS A 28 -7.93 8.84 12.09
CA LYS A 28 -6.47 8.66 12.10
C LYS A 28 -6.09 7.76 10.94
N GLU A 29 -5.05 8.14 10.21
CA GLU A 29 -4.54 7.34 9.10
C GLU A 29 -4.26 5.90 9.50
N ALA A 30 -3.55 5.69 10.62
CA ALA A 30 -3.22 4.37 11.14
C ALA A 30 -4.45 3.46 11.39
N ASP A 31 -5.62 4.03 11.71
CA ASP A 31 -6.82 3.22 11.93
C ASP A 31 -7.44 2.79 10.59
N ILE A 32 -7.40 3.67 9.58
CA ILE A 32 -7.97 3.40 8.25
C ILE A 32 -7.09 2.44 7.46
N THR A 33 -5.77 2.59 7.53
CA THR A 33 -4.82 1.67 6.87
C THR A 33 -4.98 0.24 7.40
N LYS A 34 -5.16 0.06 8.73
CA LYS A 34 -5.47 -1.24 9.34
C LYS A 34 -6.79 -1.82 8.85
N ILE A 35 -7.86 -1.01 8.78
CA ILE A 35 -9.15 -1.47 8.24
C ILE A 35 -9.02 -1.98 6.80
N ILE A 36 -8.26 -1.28 5.95
CA ILE A 36 -8.03 -1.71 4.56
C ILE A 36 -7.19 -3.00 4.54
N ARG A 37 -6.08 -3.04 5.30
CA ARG A 37 -5.22 -4.23 5.42
C ARG A 37 -6.02 -5.46 5.84
N ASP A 38 -6.80 -5.34 6.90
CA ASP A 38 -7.57 -6.45 7.47
C ASP A 38 -8.66 -6.90 6.48
N SER A 39 -9.30 -5.96 5.77
CA SER A 39 -10.25 -6.29 4.69
C SER A 39 -9.60 -7.06 3.53
N ILE A 40 -8.35 -6.73 3.15
CA ILE A 40 -7.61 -7.50 2.14
C ILE A 40 -7.38 -8.94 2.61
N VAL A 41 -6.99 -9.11 3.88
CA VAL A 41 -6.72 -10.42 4.48
C VAL A 41 -8.00 -11.26 4.56
N ASP A 42 -9.09 -10.68 5.04
CA ASP A 42 -10.39 -11.35 5.15
C ASP A 42 -10.94 -11.81 3.80
N GLN A 43 -10.56 -11.12 2.72
CA GLN A 43 -10.97 -11.41 1.34
C GLN A 43 -9.92 -12.22 0.55
N SER A 44 -8.85 -12.66 1.20
CA SER A 44 -7.78 -13.43 0.57
C SER A 44 -7.86 -14.91 0.94
N ASP A 45 -7.72 -15.77 -0.06
CA ASP A 45 -7.52 -17.22 0.15
C ASP A 45 -6.04 -17.57 0.37
N ASP A 46 -5.13 -16.58 0.28
CA ASP A 46 -3.69 -16.79 0.45
C ASP A 46 -3.30 -16.90 1.93
N LYS A 47 -2.66 -18.02 2.26
CA LYS A 47 -2.17 -18.32 3.61
C LYS A 47 -0.74 -17.81 3.86
N ASN A 48 -0.09 -17.22 2.85
CA ASN A 48 1.31 -16.78 2.91
C ASN A 48 1.48 -15.25 3.08
N ILE A 49 0.44 -14.57 3.56
CA ILE A 49 0.52 -13.14 3.88
C ILE A 49 1.22 -12.93 5.22
N VAL A 50 2.28 -12.13 5.22
CA VAL A 50 2.98 -11.66 6.42
C VAL A 50 2.55 -10.23 6.71
N LEU A 51 1.93 -10.03 7.86
CA LEU A 51 1.45 -8.72 8.30
C LEU A 51 2.47 -7.97 9.16
N ASP A 52 2.31 -6.66 9.17
CA ASP A 52 2.80 -5.84 10.27
C ASP A 52 2.06 -6.18 11.59
N LYS A 53 2.54 -5.64 12.70
CA LYS A 53 1.82 -5.65 13.98
C LYS A 53 1.39 -4.23 14.27
N ASP A 54 0.15 -4.03 14.71
CA ASP A 54 -0.42 -2.69 14.92
C ASP A 54 0.39 -1.76 15.85
N TRP A 55 1.23 -2.31 16.72
CA TRP A 55 2.09 -1.55 17.63
C TRP A 55 3.50 -1.30 17.10
N GLU A 56 3.93 -1.98 16.04
CA GLU A 56 5.31 -1.90 15.59
C GLU A 56 5.51 -0.66 14.71
N THR A 57 6.62 0.04 14.94
CA THR A 57 7.03 1.13 14.06
C THR A 57 7.41 0.58 12.69
N ASN A 58 7.30 1.43 11.66
CA ASN A 58 7.72 1.08 10.30
C ASN A 58 9.19 0.55 10.28
N LYS A 59 10.10 1.12 11.09
CA LYS A 59 11.48 0.62 11.24
C LYS A 59 11.56 -0.79 11.85
N GLN A 60 10.73 -1.07 12.87
CA GLN A 60 10.69 -2.41 13.50
C GLN A 60 10.15 -3.44 12.51
N TYR A 61 9.09 -3.12 11.77
CA TYR A 61 8.56 -3.97 10.71
C TYR A 61 9.63 -4.29 9.66
N GLN A 62 10.26 -3.27 9.06
CA GLN A 62 11.34 -3.44 8.07
C GLN A 62 12.50 -4.28 8.60
N THR A 63 12.83 -4.17 9.89
CA THR A 63 13.89 -4.97 10.52
C THR A 63 13.48 -6.43 10.67
N ARG A 64 12.21 -6.69 11.00
CA ARG A 64 11.65 -8.03 11.22
C ARG A 64 11.47 -8.81 9.92
N ILE A 65 11.02 -8.15 8.85
CA ILE A 65 10.80 -8.83 7.57
C ILE A 65 12.08 -8.96 6.74
N LYS A 66 12.08 -9.93 5.83
CA LYS A 66 13.19 -10.23 4.92
C LYS A 66 12.62 -10.64 3.55
N PRO A 67 11.93 -9.73 2.83
CA PRO A 67 11.44 -10.04 1.49
C PRO A 67 12.62 -10.39 0.57
N ALA A 68 12.41 -11.39 -0.28
CA ALA A 68 13.37 -11.81 -1.30
C ALA A 68 12.82 -11.49 -2.69
N SER A 69 13.58 -11.75 -3.75
CA SER A 69 13.16 -11.44 -5.12
C SER A 69 11.84 -12.10 -5.53
N GLY A 70 11.46 -13.22 -4.89
CA GLY A 70 10.16 -13.87 -5.04
C GLY A 70 9.12 -13.41 -4.02
N SER A 71 9.01 -12.11 -3.75
CA SER A 71 8.09 -11.57 -2.75
C SER A 71 7.46 -10.27 -3.23
N VAL A 72 6.22 -10.06 -2.80
CA VAL A 72 5.47 -8.81 -2.96
C VAL A 72 5.52 -8.04 -1.66
N VAL A 73 5.78 -6.74 -1.72
CA VAL A 73 5.63 -5.80 -0.60
C VAL A 73 4.55 -4.79 -0.98
N PHE A 74 3.54 -4.65 -0.12
CA PHE A 74 2.45 -3.70 -0.30
C PHE A 74 2.20 -2.92 0.99
N ASP A 75 2.46 -1.61 0.96
CA ASP A 75 2.36 -0.71 2.13
C ASP A 75 1.23 0.30 1.92
N ILE A 76 0.25 0.32 2.83
CA ILE A 76 -1.00 1.08 2.67
C ILE A 76 -0.93 2.37 3.49
N HIS A 77 -1.19 3.51 2.86
CA HIS A 77 -1.19 4.83 3.46
C HIS A 77 -2.39 5.68 3.00
N LEU A 78 -2.59 6.82 3.67
CA LEU A 78 -3.41 7.92 3.16
C LEU A 78 -2.60 9.21 3.15
N ASN A 79 -2.70 9.94 2.04
CA ASN A 79 -2.00 11.20 1.89
C ASN A 79 -2.72 12.30 2.68
N ALA A 80 -2.09 13.46 2.81
CA ALA A 80 -2.69 14.65 3.38
C ALA A 80 -2.32 15.88 2.54
N ALA A 81 -3.28 16.77 2.36
CA ALA A 81 -3.10 18.05 1.69
C ALA A 81 -3.77 19.18 2.46
N VAL A 82 -3.26 20.39 2.31
CA VAL A 82 -3.83 21.61 2.91
C VAL A 82 -5.27 21.84 2.47
N SER A 83 -5.59 21.56 1.21
CA SER A 83 -6.95 21.70 0.69
C SER A 83 -7.78 20.45 0.92
N SER A 84 -8.93 20.62 1.59
CA SER A 84 -9.93 19.56 1.82
C SER A 84 -10.69 19.12 0.55
N THR A 85 -10.45 19.76 -0.60
CA THR A 85 -10.97 19.32 -1.90
C THR A 85 -9.99 18.41 -2.65
N THR A 86 -8.76 18.27 -2.15
CA THR A 86 -7.78 17.35 -2.76
C THR A 86 -8.21 15.92 -2.49
N ARG A 87 -8.36 15.16 -3.57
CA ARG A 87 -8.70 13.74 -3.58
C ARG A 87 -7.90 13.03 -4.66
N GLY A 88 -7.80 11.71 -4.53
CA GLY A 88 -7.26 10.83 -5.55
C GLY A 88 -6.21 9.88 -5.01
N VAL A 89 -6.08 8.75 -5.71
CA VAL A 89 -5.12 7.70 -5.41
C VAL A 89 -3.79 7.95 -6.10
N GLU A 90 -2.69 7.66 -5.42
CA GLU A 90 -1.35 7.61 -5.99
C GLU A 90 -0.55 6.44 -5.43
N CYS A 91 0.29 5.84 -6.27
CA CYS A 91 1.18 4.75 -5.85
C CYS A 91 2.63 5.16 -6.03
N TYR A 92 3.48 4.75 -5.10
CA TYR A 92 4.92 4.96 -5.12
C TYR A 92 5.66 3.65 -5.33
N VAL A 93 6.68 3.71 -6.19
CA VAL A 93 7.65 2.63 -6.41
C VAL A 93 9.07 3.17 -6.28
N ASN A 94 10.06 2.30 -6.07
CA ASN A 94 11.46 2.74 -6.05
C ASN A 94 11.87 3.36 -7.41
N LYS A 95 12.94 4.15 -7.43
CA LYS A 95 13.37 4.87 -8.66
C LYS A 95 13.60 3.96 -9.86
N LYS A 96 14.24 2.81 -9.65
CA LYS A 96 14.55 1.83 -10.71
C LYS A 96 13.28 1.29 -11.36
N ASP A 97 12.30 0.92 -10.54
CA ASP A 97 11.01 0.41 -11.02
C ASP A 97 10.17 1.51 -11.67
N PHE A 98 10.29 2.76 -11.21
CA PHE A 98 9.65 3.88 -11.87
C PHE A 98 10.24 4.15 -13.26
N GLU A 99 11.56 4.09 -13.42
CA GLU A 99 12.25 4.25 -14.70
C GLU A 99 11.92 3.12 -15.67
N ASN A 100 11.81 1.88 -15.16
CA ASN A 100 11.37 0.73 -15.94
C ASN A 100 9.86 0.50 -15.84
N LYS A 101 9.09 1.13 -16.74
CA LYS A 101 7.63 0.95 -16.83
C LYS A 101 7.17 -0.49 -17.08
N ASN A 102 8.06 -1.37 -17.52
CA ASN A 102 7.78 -2.80 -17.68
C ASN A 102 8.01 -3.62 -16.41
N SER A 103 8.54 -3.02 -15.34
CA SER A 103 8.70 -3.68 -14.03
C SER A 103 7.35 -4.10 -13.45
N ASN A 104 7.35 -5.21 -12.70
CA ASN A 104 6.13 -5.69 -12.07
C ASN A 104 5.64 -4.74 -10.96
N SER A 105 6.54 -4.07 -10.22
CA SER A 105 6.18 -2.99 -9.29
C SER A 105 5.39 -1.86 -9.98
N TYR A 106 5.88 -1.38 -11.14
CA TYR A 106 5.18 -0.32 -11.87
C TYR A 106 3.81 -0.76 -12.38
N LYS A 107 3.72 -1.96 -12.96
CA LYS A 107 2.46 -2.52 -13.47
C LYS A 107 1.44 -2.72 -12.35
N MET A 108 1.88 -3.27 -11.22
CA MET A 108 1.03 -3.45 -10.04
C MET A 108 0.55 -2.10 -9.50
N ALA A 109 1.44 -1.13 -9.33
CA ALA A 109 1.09 0.21 -8.89
C ALA A 109 0.08 0.89 -9.83
N ASN A 110 0.22 0.69 -11.15
CA ASN A 110 -0.73 1.23 -12.12
C ASN A 110 -2.11 0.56 -12.00
N GLU A 111 -2.16 -0.76 -11.86
CA GLU A 111 -3.41 -1.52 -11.70
C GLU A 111 -4.13 -1.18 -10.39
N VAL A 112 -3.38 -0.98 -9.30
CA VAL A 112 -3.92 -0.49 -8.01
C VAL A 112 -4.53 0.91 -8.16
N ASN A 113 -3.82 1.84 -8.81
CA ASN A 113 -4.33 3.18 -9.06
C ASN A 113 -5.63 3.18 -9.90
N GLU A 114 -5.67 2.37 -10.97
CA GLU A 114 -6.85 2.25 -11.82
C GLU A 114 -8.04 1.68 -11.04
N PHE A 115 -7.83 0.59 -10.31
CA PHE A 115 -8.85 -0.07 -9.51
C PHE A 115 -9.43 0.85 -8.42
N LEU A 116 -8.58 1.48 -7.62
CA LEU A 116 -9.02 2.36 -6.53
C LEU A 116 -9.68 3.63 -7.05
N SER A 117 -9.15 4.22 -8.13
CA SER A 117 -9.74 5.40 -8.77
C SER A 117 -11.17 5.13 -9.25
N GLN A 118 -11.40 3.99 -9.91
CA GLN A 118 -12.72 3.59 -10.38
C GLN A 118 -13.67 3.26 -9.22
N THR A 119 -13.19 2.52 -8.22
CA THR A 119 -13.99 2.09 -7.06
C THR A 119 -14.47 3.28 -6.22
N LEU A 120 -13.58 4.26 -6.00
CA LEU A 120 -13.88 5.41 -5.15
C LEU A 120 -14.45 6.60 -5.92
N GLY A 121 -14.46 6.56 -7.26
CA GLY A 121 -14.89 7.68 -8.10
C GLY A 121 -13.98 8.91 -7.97
N ILE A 122 -12.69 8.70 -7.73
CA ILE A 122 -11.70 9.75 -7.47
C ILE A 122 -10.65 9.83 -8.57
N LYS A 123 -9.88 10.92 -8.59
CA LYS A 123 -8.79 11.11 -9.56
C LYS A 123 -7.73 10.02 -9.44
N ASN A 124 -7.37 9.38 -10.55
CA ASN A 124 -6.12 8.62 -10.67
C ASN A 124 -4.96 9.61 -10.82
N ARG A 125 -4.04 9.63 -9.84
CA ARG A 125 -2.89 10.55 -9.82
C ARG A 125 -1.59 9.87 -10.28
N GLY A 126 -1.68 8.60 -10.66
CA GLY A 126 -0.64 7.83 -11.31
C GLY A 126 0.41 7.23 -10.37
N VAL A 127 1.32 6.49 -10.99
CA VAL A 127 2.51 5.95 -10.32
C VAL A 127 3.58 7.03 -10.24
N LYS A 128 4.25 7.14 -9.10
CA LYS A 128 5.31 8.12 -8.84
C LYS A 128 6.59 7.44 -8.36
N PRO A 129 7.77 8.04 -8.58
CA PRO A 129 8.99 7.57 -7.95
C PRO A 129 8.99 7.98 -6.48
N GLU A 130 9.60 7.17 -5.62
CA GLU A 130 9.69 7.38 -4.17
C GLU A 130 10.17 8.79 -3.75
N ASN A 131 11.03 9.44 -4.56
CA ASN A 131 11.55 10.79 -4.31
C ASN A 131 10.59 11.92 -4.72
N ASN A 132 9.36 11.59 -5.10
CA ASN A 132 8.23 12.54 -5.21
C ASN A 132 7.28 12.43 -4.01
N SER A 133 7.66 11.69 -2.97
CA SER A 133 7.01 11.75 -1.65
C SER A 133 7.67 12.85 -0.80
N GLN A 134 7.24 12.99 0.45
CA GLN A 134 7.91 13.85 1.44
C GLN A 134 9.35 13.37 1.79
N HIS A 135 9.72 12.15 1.39
CA HIS A 135 11.03 11.57 1.61
C HIS A 135 11.80 11.41 0.28
N SER A 136 13.12 11.56 0.31
CA SER A 136 13.98 11.32 -0.86
C SER A 136 14.13 9.84 -1.21
N ARG A 137 13.76 8.95 -0.28
CA ARG A 137 13.75 7.49 -0.38
C ARG A 137 12.73 6.92 0.60
N ILE A 138 12.01 5.88 0.20
CA ILE A 138 11.05 5.17 1.06
C ILE A 138 11.63 3.78 1.36
N GLY A 139 11.95 3.51 2.62
CA GLY A 139 12.70 2.32 3.04
C GLY A 139 12.03 1.00 2.65
N ILE A 140 10.70 0.89 2.85
CA ILE A 140 9.92 -0.33 2.59
C ILE A 140 10.01 -0.78 1.11
N LEU A 141 10.13 0.17 0.17
CA LEU A 141 10.21 -0.11 -1.27
C LEU A 141 11.56 -0.70 -1.71
N ASN A 142 12.54 -0.75 -0.81
CA ASN A 142 13.93 -1.07 -1.08
C ASN A 142 14.46 -2.25 -0.25
N LEU A 143 13.59 -3.14 0.20
CA LEU A 143 13.96 -4.28 1.06
C LEU A 143 14.42 -5.55 0.32
N GLY A 144 14.44 -5.55 -1.02
CA GLY A 144 14.90 -6.68 -1.83
C GLY A 144 13.79 -7.59 -2.37
N SER A 145 12.52 -7.21 -2.18
CA SER A 145 11.38 -7.80 -2.89
C SER A 145 11.50 -7.65 -4.40
N GLY A 146 10.92 -8.61 -5.15
CA GLY A 146 10.77 -8.49 -6.60
C GLY A 146 9.73 -7.46 -7.02
N ILE A 147 8.72 -7.25 -6.17
CA ILE A 147 7.64 -6.28 -6.37
C ILE A 147 7.44 -5.49 -5.08
N SER A 148 7.42 -4.16 -5.19
CA SER A 148 7.20 -3.26 -4.05
C SER A 148 6.33 -2.07 -4.46
N VAL A 149 5.23 -1.87 -3.76
CA VAL A 149 4.32 -0.73 -3.96
C VAL A 149 3.92 -0.15 -2.61
N LEU A 150 3.97 1.18 -2.50
CA LEU A 150 3.29 1.92 -1.45
C LEU A 150 2.10 2.62 -2.09
N VAL A 151 0.92 2.50 -1.52
CA VAL A 151 -0.29 3.16 -2.02
C VAL A 151 -0.73 4.24 -1.04
N GLU A 152 -0.99 5.43 -1.57
CA GLU A 152 -1.79 6.45 -0.93
C GLU A 152 -3.22 6.32 -1.45
N VAL A 153 -4.10 5.67 -0.68
CA VAL A 153 -5.42 5.25 -1.16
C VAL A 153 -6.30 6.46 -1.51
N ASP A 154 -6.19 7.51 -0.70
CA ASP A 154 -6.75 8.82 -0.95
C ASP A 154 -6.08 9.85 -0.02
N PHE A 155 -6.60 11.07 0.03
CA PHE A 155 -6.20 12.11 0.96
C PHE A 155 -7.13 12.11 2.18
N ILE A 156 -6.63 11.81 3.38
CA ILE A 156 -7.44 11.77 4.62
C ILE A 156 -8.08 13.12 4.94
N THR A 157 -7.43 14.23 4.52
CA THR A 157 -7.95 15.59 4.66
C THR A 157 -9.09 15.90 3.67
N GLY A 158 -9.24 15.08 2.63
CA GLY A 158 -10.26 15.21 1.61
C GLY A 158 -11.66 15.00 2.17
N THR A 159 -12.59 15.89 1.84
CA THR A 159 -13.99 15.81 2.28
C THR A 159 -14.60 14.49 1.79
N GLY A 160 -15.21 13.72 2.70
CA GLY A 160 -15.83 12.42 2.39
C GLY A 160 -14.84 11.31 2.01
N ALA A 161 -13.54 11.47 2.25
CA ALA A 161 -12.53 10.49 1.83
C ALA A 161 -12.62 9.20 2.60
N VAL A 162 -12.57 9.30 3.91
CA VAL A 162 -12.62 8.14 4.78
C VAL A 162 -13.99 7.47 4.71
N GLU A 163 -15.09 8.24 4.65
CA GLU A 163 -16.43 7.69 4.53
C GLU A 163 -16.60 6.85 3.26
N SER A 164 -16.06 7.33 2.13
CA SER A 164 -16.08 6.61 0.86
C SER A 164 -15.25 5.32 0.92
N ILE A 165 -14.07 5.36 1.55
CA ILE A 165 -13.24 4.18 1.79
C ILE A 165 -13.98 3.16 2.66
N LEU A 166 -14.55 3.58 3.79
CA LEU A 166 -15.25 2.70 4.73
C LEU A 166 -16.48 2.06 4.09
N THR A 167 -17.23 2.81 3.29
CA THR A 167 -18.40 2.31 2.55
C THR A 167 -18.00 1.23 1.53
N ASN A 168 -16.82 1.36 0.90
CA ASN A 168 -16.33 0.45 -0.12
C ASN A 168 -15.28 -0.56 0.40
N LYS A 169 -15.07 -0.67 1.72
CA LYS A 169 -13.93 -1.40 2.30
C LYS A 169 -13.83 -2.85 1.82
N ASP A 170 -14.96 -3.53 1.63
CA ASP A 170 -14.98 -4.95 1.24
C ASP A 170 -14.72 -5.12 -0.27
N ILE A 171 -15.18 -4.15 -1.08
CA ILE A 171 -14.86 -4.09 -2.52
C ILE A 171 -13.37 -3.82 -2.69
N ILE A 172 -12.83 -2.86 -1.94
CA ILE A 172 -11.40 -2.53 -1.92
C ILE A 172 -10.58 -3.75 -1.50
N GLY A 173 -10.95 -4.38 -0.38
CA GLY A 173 -10.28 -5.57 0.14
C GLY A 173 -10.24 -6.70 -0.89
N ASN A 174 -11.39 -7.02 -1.50
CA ASN A 174 -11.50 -8.09 -2.50
C ASN A 174 -10.74 -7.78 -3.81
N GLY A 175 -10.78 -6.53 -4.29
CA GLY A 175 -10.07 -6.15 -5.50
C GLY A 175 -8.56 -6.12 -5.29
N LEU A 176 -8.11 -5.54 -4.18
CA LEU A 176 -6.69 -5.54 -3.84
C LEU A 176 -6.17 -6.96 -3.57
N SER A 177 -6.91 -7.83 -2.87
CA SER A 177 -6.46 -9.22 -2.65
C SER A 177 -6.21 -9.97 -3.96
N LYS A 178 -7.08 -9.78 -4.96
CA LYS A 178 -6.90 -10.33 -6.31
C LYS A 178 -5.69 -9.76 -7.04
N ILE A 179 -5.47 -8.45 -6.95
CA ILE A 179 -4.29 -7.80 -7.55
C ILE A 179 -3.01 -8.32 -6.88
N LEU A 180 -2.95 -8.35 -5.53
CA LEU A 180 -1.80 -8.87 -4.80
C LEU A 180 -1.49 -10.31 -5.23
N LYS A 181 -2.50 -11.18 -5.25
CA LYS A 181 -2.34 -12.58 -5.66
C LYS A 181 -1.83 -12.73 -7.09
N LYS A 182 -2.41 -11.97 -8.03
CA LYS A 182 -1.99 -11.97 -9.44
C LYS A 182 -0.50 -11.64 -9.58
N PHE A 183 0.01 -10.69 -8.81
CA PHE A 183 1.41 -10.26 -8.90
C PHE A 183 2.36 -11.14 -8.08
N ASP A 184 1.89 -11.73 -6.98
CA ASP A 184 2.63 -12.75 -6.24
C ASP A 184 2.89 -14.00 -7.11
N ASP A 185 1.94 -14.37 -7.99
CA ASP A 185 2.09 -15.47 -8.95
C ASP A 185 3.11 -15.22 -10.08
N LEU A 186 3.66 -14.00 -10.20
CA LEU A 186 4.63 -13.63 -11.25
C LEU A 186 6.09 -13.66 -10.78
N VAL A 187 6.34 -13.81 -9.48
CA VAL A 187 7.69 -13.70 -8.88
C VAL A 187 8.21 -14.99 -8.29
#